data_AF-A0A2G6HYB8-F1
#
_entry.id   AF-A0A2G6HYB8-F1
#
_cell.length_a   1.000
_cell.length_b   1.000
_cell.length_c   1.000
_cell.angle_alpha   90.00
_cell.angle_beta   90.00
_cell.angle_gamma   90.00
#
_symmetry.space_group_name_H-M   'P 1'
#
loop_
_entity.id
_entity.type
_entity.pdbx_description
1 polymer ?
#
loop_
_entity_poly.entity_id
_entity_poly.type
_entity_poly.pdbx_seq_one_letter_code
_entity_poly.pdbx_strand_id
1 'polypeptide(L)'
;DNLSGDPGVDIRIEDHYWNRSDAAVVFRREDRNTGEVRYIYHGNDGTSMPWNDTAQIDFLNPEAREAVIQDILHVARNFPIIRFDAAMVLARKSIRRLWFPSPGSGGAIPSRSEHALSDEEFMSACPSEFWRDVVDRVAAEVPGTLLLAEAFWMMEGYFVRSLGMHRVYNSAFMNMLRDGKNAEYREAIKETLTFDPGILQRYVNFMNNPDEETAVDQFGKDDRYFAACTLLTTLPGLPMFGHGQVEGFTEKYGMEYVRAYREEQPDGDLVARHEREIFPLMHRRSLFAGALSFRLYDLNTPEGVNENVFAYSNTDGQNRVLVLVNNRFERSCGTIHYAFPVNDGNGGQITGSLGDALVPSDRNSSDWVLMREHVSGLWFLRSAGELRS
;
A
#
# COMPACT_ATOMS: atom_id res chain seq x y z
N ASP A 1 13.42 35.54 -2.60
CA ASP A 1 13.31 36.27 -3.89
C ASP A 1 11.88 36.27 -4.44
N ASN A 2 11.60 36.96 -5.55
CA ASN A 2 10.34 36.77 -6.30
C ASN A 2 10.48 35.49 -7.12
N LEU A 3 9.60 34.52 -6.90
CA LEU A 3 9.63 33.21 -7.55
C LEU A 3 8.73 33.12 -8.79
N SER A 4 7.99 34.18 -9.12
CA SER A 4 7.15 34.22 -10.32
C SER A 4 7.97 34.39 -11.60
N GLY A 5 7.67 33.57 -12.61
CA GLY A 5 8.14 33.79 -13.99
C GLY A 5 7.36 34.88 -14.74
N ASP A 6 6.22 35.33 -14.20
CA ASP A 6 5.39 36.40 -14.75
C ASP A 6 5.74 37.75 -14.08
N PRO A 7 6.14 38.78 -14.86
CA PRO A 7 6.47 40.12 -14.33
C PRO A 7 5.32 40.82 -13.59
N GLY A 8 4.07 40.48 -13.90
CA GLY A 8 2.87 41.03 -13.28
C GLY A 8 2.52 40.42 -11.92
N VAL A 9 3.23 39.36 -11.51
CA VAL A 9 2.97 38.65 -10.24
C VAL A 9 4.23 38.60 -9.40
N ASP A 10 4.09 38.87 -8.09
CA ASP A 10 5.13 38.68 -7.10
C ASP A 10 4.76 37.52 -6.18
N ILE A 11 5.55 36.45 -6.22
CA ILE A 11 5.39 35.28 -5.34
C ILE A 11 6.55 35.27 -4.36
N ARG A 12 6.25 35.35 -3.06
CA ARG A 12 7.24 35.21 -1.98
C ARG A 12 6.90 34.00 -1.13
N ILE A 13 7.88 33.12 -1.04
CA ILE A 13 7.93 32.00 -0.12
C ILE A 13 9.02 32.32 0.91
N GLU A 14 8.87 31.81 2.12
CA GLU A 14 9.86 31.93 3.18
C GLU A 14 11.11 31.07 2.89
N ASP A 15 12.23 31.31 3.58
CA ASP A 15 13.54 30.73 3.28
C ASP A 15 14.07 29.68 4.29
N HIS A 16 13.33 29.39 5.35
CA HIS A 16 13.65 28.44 6.41
C HIS A 16 13.31 26.98 6.09
N TYR A 17 12.43 26.71 5.12
CA TYR A 17 12.06 25.33 4.77
C TYR A 17 13.28 24.44 4.48
N TRP A 18 14.24 24.95 3.70
CA TRP A 18 15.41 24.19 3.26
C TRP A 18 16.43 23.91 4.37
N ASN A 19 16.49 24.77 5.39
CA ASN A 19 17.34 24.55 6.57
C ASN A 19 16.59 23.84 7.70
N ARG A 20 15.30 23.52 7.50
CA ARG A 20 14.40 22.84 8.44
C ARG A 20 14.25 23.54 9.79
N SER A 21 14.46 24.86 9.87
CA SER A 21 14.28 25.61 11.12
C SER A 21 12.84 26.04 11.36
N ASP A 22 12.10 26.33 10.30
CA ASP A 22 10.68 26.68 10.32
C ASP A 22 10.11 26.51 8.89
N ALA A 23 8.79 26.55 8.74
CA ALA A 23 8.12 26.60 7.44
C ALA A 23 6.80 27.36 7.57
N ALA A 24 6.66 28.45 6.81
CA ALA A 24 5.40 29.17 6.76
C ALA A 24 4.30 28.27 6.18
N VAL A 25 3.10 28.36 6.73
CA VAL A 25 1.93 27.62 6.23
C VAL A 25 1.32 28.24 4.97
N VAL A 26 1.71 29.47 4.64
CA VAL A 26 1.25 30.24 3.48
C VAL A 26 2.41 30.90 2.75
N PHE A 27 2.25 31.10 1.45
CA PHE A 27 3.08 32.01 0.66
C PHE A 27 2.28 33.26 0.24
N ARG A 28 2.99 34.35 -0.01
CA ARG A 28 2.38 35.60 -0.46
C ARG A 28 2.34 35.64 -1.98
N ARG A 29 1.17 35.95 -2.55
CA ARG A 29 0.98 36.33 -3.95
C ARG A 29 0.52 37.78 -4.00
N GLU A 30 1.23 38.62 -4.74
CA GLU A 30 0.82 39.99 -5.05
C GLU A 30 0.63 40.14 -6.56
N ASP A 31 -0.52 40.66 -6.96
CA ASP A 31 -0.75 41.13 -8.33
C ASP A 31 -0.22 42.56 -8.44
N ARG A 32 0.83 42.77 -9.23
CA ARG A 32 1.50 44.07 -9.34
C ARG A 32 0.71 45.08 -10.16
N ASN A 33 -0.26 44.64 -10.95
CA ASN A 33 -1.09 45.54 -11.74
C ASN A 33 -2.20 46.15 -10.89
N THR A 34 -2.72 45.38 -9.91
CA THR A 34 -3.83 45.82 -9.04
C THR A 34 -3.38 46.20 -7.63
N GLY A 35 -2.22 45.72 -7.18
CA GLY A 35 -1.75 45.81 -5.80
C GLY A 35 -2.43 44.81 -4.85
N GLU A 36 -3.22 43.86 -5.37
CA GLU A 36 -3.90 42.86 -4.55
C GLU A 36 -2.90 41.89 -3.93
N VAL A 37 -2.94 41.74 -2.60
CA VAL A 37 -2.12 40.78 -1.86
C VAL A 37 -2.99 39.65 -1.31
N ARG A 38 -2.61 38.41 -1.59
CA ARG A 38 -3.21 37.19 -1.04
C ARG A 38 -2.16 36.33 -0.35
N TYR A 39 -2.59 35.62 0.68
CA TYR A 39 -1.83 34.57 1.33
C TYR A 39 -2.45 33.23 0.97
N ILE A 40 -1.68 32.36 0.33
CA ILE A 40 -2.14 31.09 -0.21
C ILE A 40 -1.50 29.98 0.59
N TYR A 41 -2.31 29.06 1.12
CA TYR A 41 -1.80 27.94 1.89
C TYR A 41 -1.01 26.95 1.03
N HIS A 42 0.06 26.42 1.62
CA HIS A 42 0.74 25.24 1.12
C HIS A 42 -0.06 23.97 1.44
N GLY A 43 0.12 22.95 0.61
CA GLY A 43 -0.34 21.59 0.90
C GLY A 43 0.31 21.07 2.18
N ASN A 44 -0.46 20.32 2.98
CA ASN A 44 0.00 19.76 4.25
C ASN A 44 -0.93 18.59 4.65
N ASP A 45 -0.35 17.48 5.10
CA ASP A 45 -1.05 16.27 5.53
C ASP A 45 -1.34 16.22 7.05
N GLY A 46 -0.84 17.21 7.78
CA GLY A 46 -0.96 17.41 9.23
C GLY A 46 0.11 16.70 10.06
N THR A 47 1.14 16.12 9.45
CA THR A 47 2.16 15.34 10.17
C THR A 47 3.52 16.01 10.26
N SER A 48 3.86 16.86 9.29
CA SER A 48 5.18 17.49 9.17
C SER A 48 5.08 18.94 8.66
N MET A 49 6.22 19.51 8.26
CA MET A 49 6.26 20.84 7.65
C MET A 49 5.42 20.85 6.35
N PRO A 50 4.67 21.92 6.08
CA PRO A 50 3.93 22.07 4.82
C PRO A 50 4.87 21.98 3.61
N TRP A 51 4.40 21.41 2.50
CA TRP A 51 5.19 21.36 1.26
C TRP A 51 5.27 22.76 0.62
N ASN A 52 6.41 23.44 0.82
CA ASN A 52 6.58 24.85 0.48
C ASN A 52 6.55 25.15 -1.04
N ASP A 53 6.59 24.13 -1.88
CA ASP A 53 6.50 24.19 -3.34
C ASP A 53 5.08 23.93 -3.87
N THR A 54 4.11 23.75 -2.99
CA THR A 54 2.71 23.47 -3.35
C THR A 54 1.77 24.64 -3.04
N ALA A 55 0.65 24.71 -3.75
CA ALA A 55 -0.48 25.58 -3.46
C ALA A 55 -1.73 24.74 -3.25
N GLN A 56 -2.47 24.99 -2.16
CA GLN A 56 -3.68 24.24 -1.88
C GLN A 56 -4.83 24.63 -2.81
N ILE A 57 -5.48 23.60 -3.36
CA ILE A 57 -6.76 23.71 -4.05
C ILE A 57 -7.91 23.57 -3.03
N ASP A 58 -8.88 24.47 -3.09
CA ASP A 58 -10.11 24.37 -2.28
C ASP A 58 -11.06 23.33 -2.89
N PHE A 59 -11.14 22.15 -2.25
CA PHE A 59 -12.03 21.06 -2.67
C PHE A 59 -13.49 21.23 -2.20
N LEU A 60 -13.86 22.35 -1.56
CA LEU A 60 -15.26 22.78 -1.42
C LEU A 60 -15.75 23.56 -2.65
N ASN A 61 -14.84 24.10 -3.47
CA ASN A 61 -15.20 24.74 -4.72
C ASN A 61 -15.55 23.67 -5.79
N PRO A 62 -16.78 23.62 -6.31
CA PRO A 62 -17.20 22.61 -7.29
C PRO A 62 -16.50 22.75 -8.65
N GLU A 63 -16.16 23.96 -9.09
CA GLU A 63 -15.42 24.20 -10.34
C GLU A 63 -13.99 23.66 -10.23
N ALA A 64 -13.33 23.88 -9.08
CA ALA A 64 -11.99 23.37 -8.82
C ALA A 64 -11.99 21.83 -8.78
N ARG A 65 -12.98 21.22 -8.12
CA ARG A 65 -13.14 19.76 -8.12
C ARG A 65 -13.32 19.20 -9.53
N GLU A 66 -14.19 19.78 -10.34
CA GLU A 66 -14.42 19.32 -11.71
C GLU A 66 -13.17 19.49 -12.59
N ALA A 67 -12.43 20.59 -12.44
CA ALA A 67 -11.17 20.79 -13.15
C ALA A 67 -10.16 19.67 -12.84
N VAL A 68 -9.97 19.33 -11.57
CA VAL A 68 -9.09 18.21 -11.18
C VAL A 68 -9.59 16.88 -11.73
N ILE A 69 -10.91 16.61 -11.71
CA ILE A 69 -11.47 15.39 -12.32
C ILE A 69 -11.17 15.33 -13.82
N GLN A 70 -11.33 16.44 -14.55
CA GLN A 70 -11.03 16.49 -15.98
C GLN A 70 -9.56 16.23 -16.28
N ASP A 71 -8.64 16.75 -15.45
CA ASP A 71 -7.21 16.46 -15.58
C ASP A 71 -6.92 14.97 -15.33
N ILE A 72 -7.55 14.36 -14.32
CA ILE A 72 -7.44 12.91 -14.08
C ILE A 72 -7.95 12.12 -15.29
N LEU A 73 -9.10 12.49 -15.86
CA LEU A 73 -9.67 11.84 -17.05
C LEU A 73 -8.77 12.04 -18.27
N HIS A 74 -8.14 13.22 -18.41
CA HIS A 74 -7.16 13.47 -19.46
C HIS A 74 -5.96 12.53 -19.32
N VAL A 75 -5.39 12.37 -18.12
CA VAL A 75 -4.30 11.42 -17.86
C VAL A 75 -4.76 9.99 -18.15
N ALA A 76 -5.95 9.59 -17.69
CA ALA A 76 -6.49 8.24 -17.87
C ALA A 76 -6.64 7.83 -19.35
N ARG A 77 -7.01 8.79 -20.22
CA ARG A 77 -7.11 8.55 -21.67
C ARG A 77 -5.76 8.26 -22.32
N ASN A 78 -4.65 8.68 -21.69
CA ASN A 78 -3.29 8.46 -22.19
C ASN A 78 -2.58 7.30 -21.46
N PHE A 79 -2.90 7.08 -20.18
CA PHE A 79 -2.25 6.11 -19.31
C PHE A 79 -3.30 5.32 -18.51
N PRO A 80 -3.51 4.03 -18.81
CA PRO A 80 -4.57 3.24 -18.19
C PRO A 80 -4.25 2.78 -16.76
N ILE A 81 -3.15 3.25 -16.17
CA ILE A 81 -2.78 2.97 -14.78
C ILE A 81 -2.34 4.28 -14.15
N ILE A 82 -3.00 4.68 -13.07
CA ILE A 82 -2.70 5.92 -12.36
C ILE A 82 -2.48 5.61 -10.87
N ARG A 83 -1.34 6.05 -10.33
CA ARG A 83 -1.08 6.10 -8.89
C ARG A 83 -1.33 7.52 -8.41
N PHE A 84 -2.23 7.67 -7.46
CA PHE A 84 -2.50 8.94 -6.79
C PHE A 84 -1.65 9.05 -5.55
N ASP A 85 -0.81 10.10 -5.51
CA ASP A 85 -0.01 10.49 -4.36
C ASP A 85 -0.90 10.99 -3.22
N ALA A 86 -0.56 10.63 -1.98
CA ALA A 86 -1.21 11.10 -0.76
C ALA A 86 -2.75 11.12 -0.84
N ALA A 87 -3.37 10.14 -1.50
CA ALA A 87 -4.79 10.16 -1.87
C ALA A 87 -5.70 10.37 -0.66
N MET A 88 -5.28 9.92 0.53
CA MET A 88 -6.02 10.11 1.78
C MET A 88 -6.31 11.57 2.10
N VAL A 89 -5.51 12.55 1.66
CA VAL A 89 -5.74 13.98 1.98
C VAL A 89 -7.02 14.53 1.32
N LEU A 90 -7.47 13.92 0.22
CA LEU A 90 -8.68 14.32 -0.52
C LEU A 90 -9.94 13.53 -0.14
N ALA A 91 -9.85 12.60 0.81
CA ALA A 91 -11.03 12.01 1.42
C ALA A 91 -11.77 13.09 2.24
N ARG A 92 -13.11 13.11 2.22
CA ARG A 92 -13.89 14.18 2.90
C ARG A 92 -13.56 14.35 4.37
N LYS A 93 -13.32 13.25 5.10
CA LYS A 93 -12.88 13.28 6.50
C LYS A 93 -11.53 14.00 6.67
N SER A 94 -10.61 13.82 5.73
CA SER A 94 -9.31 14.50 5.73
C SER A 94 -9.45 15.96 5.34
N ILE A 95 -10.27 16.29 4.34
CA ILE A 95 -10.61 17.68 4.00
C ILE A 95 -11.16 18.41 5.23
N ARG A 96 -12.10 17.80 5.96
CA ARG A 96 -12.63 18.32 7.23
C ARG A 96 -11.52 18.56 8.25
N ARG A 97 -10.68 17.55 8.49
CA ARG A 97 -9.63 17.60 9.53
C ARG A 97 -8.54 18.62 9.21
N LEU A 98 -8.14 18.71 7.94
CA LEU A 98 -6.97 19.45 7.50
C LEU A 98 -7.31 20.89 7.12
N TRP A 99 -8.49 21.16 6.57
CA TRP A 99 -8.80 22.45 5.94
C TRP A 99 -9.92 23.22 6.63
N PHE A 100 -10.98 22.53 7.03
CA PHE A 100 -12.19 23.15 7.54
C PHE A 100 -12.61 22.52 8.87
N PRO A 101 -11.86 22.72 9.96
CA PRO A 101 -12.12 22.04 11.22
C PRO A 101 -13.47 22.43 11.82
N SER A 102 -13.98 21.62 12.76
CA SER A 102 -15.15 22.02 13.55
C SER A 102 -14.79 23.20 14.48
N PRO A 103 -15.72 24.15 14.71
CA PRO A 103 -15.46 25.28 15.61
C PRO A 103 -15.00 24.82 16.99
N GLY A 104 -13.92 25.42 17.48
CA GLY A 104 -13.35 25.11 18.80
C GLY A 104 -12.45 23.87 18.87
N SER A 105 -12.27 23.12 17.77
CA SER A 105 -11.39 21.93 17.77
C SER A 105 -9.90 22.23 17.53
N GLY A 106 -9.55 23.42 17.05
CA GLY A 106 -8.18 23.80 16.67
C GLY A 106 -7.66 23.18 15.37
N GLY A 107 -8.27 22.09 14.91
CA GLY A 107 -7.87 21.36 13.70
C GLY A 107 -6.47 20.75 13.77
N ALA A 108 -5.99 20.20 12.65
CA ALA A 108 -4.60 19.73 12.55
C ALA A 108 -3.59 20.88 12.38
N ILE A 109 -4.04 22.01 11.82
CA ILE A 109 -3.20 23.17 11.51
C ILE A 109 -3.86 24.41 12.12
N PRO A 110 -3.28 24.98 13.20
CA PRO A 110 -3.95 26.00 14.01
C PRO A 110 -4.48 27.20 13.24
N SER A 111 -3.72 27.72 12.28
CA SER A 111 -4.11 28.91 11.50
C SER A 111 -5.36 28.69 10.65
N ARG A 112 -5.75 27.44 10.37
CA ARG A 112 -6.96 27.11 9.60
C ARG A 112 -8.23 27.11 10.45
N SER A 113 -8.12 27.33 11.76
CA SER A 113 -9.28 27.51 12.64
C SER A 113 -10.14 28.71 12.24
N GLU A 114 -9.56 29.70 11.56
CA GLU A 114 -10.30 30.85 11.00
C GLU A 114 -11.27 30.44 9.87
N HIS A 115 -11.08 29.25 9.28
CA HIS A 115 -11.93 28.67 8.25
C HIS A 115 -12.83 27.55 8.80
N ALA A 116 -13.07 27.52 10.12
CA ALA A 116 -13.93 26.52 10.72
C ALA A 116 -15.37 26.60 10.20
N LEU A 117 -15.97 25.45 9.92
CA LEU A 117 -17.36 25.32 9.46
C LEU A 117 -18.14 24.45 10.44
N SER A 118 -19.42 24.71 10.68
CA SER A 118 -20.28 23.74 11.36
C SER A 118 -20.39 22.44 10.55
N ASP A 119 -20.85 21.36 11.19
CA ASP A 119 -21.01 20.08 10.49
C ASP A 119 -22.05 20.18 9.35
N GLU A 120 -23.11 20.97 9.53
CA GLU A 120 -24.14 21.19 8.50
C GLU A 120 -23.58 21.98 7.31
N GLU A 121 -22.87 23.08 7.55
CA GLU A 121 -22.24 23.88 6.50
C GLU A 121 -21.22 23.06 5.70
N PHE A 122 -20.38 22.28 6.39
CA PHE A 122 -19.38 21.44 5.73
C PHE A 122 -20.02 20.33 4.90
N MET A 123 -21.05 19.65 5.43
CA MET A 123 -21.74 18.58 4.69
C MET A 123 -22.52 19.12 3.49
N SER A 124 -23.03 20.36 3.57
CA SER A 124 -23.64 21.06 2.44
C SER A 124 -22.61 21.42 1.37
N ALA A 125 -21.42 21.90 1.78
CA ALA A 125 -20.34 22.29 0.87
C ALA A 125 -19.57 21.10 0.26
N CYS A 126 -19.51 19.96 0.95
CA CYS A 126 -18.87 18.72 0.48
C CYS A 126 -19.84 17.52 0.53
N PRO A 127 -20.88 17.51 -0.32
CA PRO A 127 -21.95 16.52 -0.24
C PRO A 127 -21.49 15.11 -0.64
N SER A 128 -20.52 15.00 -1.56
CA SER A 128 -19.98 13.74 -2.09
C SER A 128 -18.50 13.55 -1.79
N GLU A 129 -18.08 12.28 -1.78
CA GLU A 129 -16.65 11.92 -1.70
C GLU A 129 -15.99 12.14 -3.06
N PHE A 130 -14.92 12.94 -3.10
CA PHE A 130 -14.20 13.26 -4.34
C PHE A 130 -13.75 12.00 -5.09
N TRP A 131 -13.13 11.05 -4.37
CA TRP A 131 -12.66 9.82 -4.98
C TRP A 131 -13.77 8.92 -5.49
N ARG A 132 -14.96 8.99 -4.90
CA ARG A 132 -16.11 8.24 -5.41
C ARG A 132 -16.56 8.83 -6.75
N ASP A 133 -16.62 10.15 -6.84
CA ASP A 133 -16.91 10.85 -8.09
C ASP A 133 -15.88 10.49 -9.16
N VAL A 134 -14.58 10.49 -8.84
CA VAL A 134 -13.50 10.07 -9.76
C VAL A 134 -13.70 8.64 -10.26
N VAL A 135 -13.95 7.68 -9.36
CA VAL A 135 -14.14 6.26 -9.73
C VAL A 135 -15.32 6.09 -10.68
N ASP A 136 -16.45 6.75 -10.38
CA ASP A 136 -17.66 6.64 -11.19
C ASP A 136 -17.48 7.29 -12.57
N ARG A 137 -16.81 8.44 -12.64
CA ARG A 137 -16.50 9.12 -13.90
C ARG A 137 -15.52 8.32 -14.75
N VAL A 138 -14.47 7.76 -14.14
CA VAL A 138 -13.51 6.90 -14.85
C VAL A 138 -14.18 5.64 -15.40
N ALA A 139 -15.04 4.99 -14.62
CA ALA A 139 -15.77 3.80 -15.08
C ALA A 139 -16.71 4.11 -16.26
N ALA A 140 -17.33 5.29 -16.25
CA ALA A 140 -18.26 5.71 -17.31
C ALA A 140 -17.53 6.21 -18.58
N GLU A 141 -16.46 6.98 -18.44
CA GLU A 141 -15.84 7.72 -19.56
C GLU A 141 -14.56 7.08 -20.10
N VAL A 142 -13.78 6.41 -19.25
CA VAL A 142 -12.50 5.80 -19.62
C VAL A 142 -12.38 4.39 -19.03
N PRO A 143 -13.30 3.47 -19.40
CA PRO A 143 -13.34 2.13 -18.84
C PRO A 143 -12.02 1.38 -19.14
N GLY A 144 -11.58 0.59 -18.18
CA GLY A 144 -10.29 -0.13 -18.24
C GLY A 144 -9.12 0.59 -17.58
N THR A 145 -9.34 1.80 -17.03
CA THR A 145 -8.33 2.49 -16.23
C THR A 145 -8.23 1.88 -14.82
N LEU A 146 -7.02 1.50 -14.41
CA LEU A 146 -6.69 1.05 -13.06
C LEU A 146 -6.28 2.25 -12.21
N LEU A 147 -6.97 2.40 -11.08
CA LEU A 147 -6.74 3.47 -10.11
C LEU A 147 -6.10 2.89 -8.85
N LEU A 148 -4.93 3.41 -8.50
CA LEU A 148 -4.16 3.02 -7.34
C LEU A 148 -4.03 4.21 -6.39
N ALA A 149 -4.46 4.02 -5.15
CA ALA A 149 -4.34 5.03 -4.11
C ALA A 149 -3.13 4.74 -3.21
N GLU A 150 -2.21 5.68 -3.10
CA GLU A 150 -1.40 5.76 -1.90
C GLU A 150 -2.25 6.37 -0.80
N ALA A 151 -2.66 5.57 0.16
CA ALA A 151 -3.41 6.02 1.31
C ALA A 151 -2.84 5.41 2.58
N PHE A 152 -2.69 6.24 3.61
CA PHE A 152 -2.23 5.84 4.94
C PHE A 152 -3.35 6.07 5.97
N TRP A 153 -3.00 6.02 7.26
CA TRP A 153 -3.89 6.30 8.40
C TRP A 153 -5.02 5.28 8.61
N MET A 154 -4.76 4.01 8.29
CA MET A 154 -5.74 2.91 8.38
C MET A 154 -6.99 3.15 7.52
N MET A 155 -6.85 3.91 6.42
CA MET A 155 -7.92 4.23 5.48
C MET A 155 -8.00 3.25 4.31
N GLU A 156 -7.12 2.25 4.23
CA GLU A 156 -7.00 1.34 3.11
C GLU A 156 -8.33 0.65 2.81
N GLY A 157 -8.98 0.11 3.85
CA GLY A 157 -10.30 -0.50 3.76
C GLY A 157 -11.39 0.48 3.29
N TYR A 158 -11.32 1.74 3.69
CA TYR A 158 -12.25 2.78 3.25
C TYR A 158 -12.07 3.10 1.76
N PHE A 159 -10.82 3.18 1.28
CA PHE A 159 -10.50 3.42 -0.12
C PHE A 159 -11.01 2.32 -1.05
N VAL A 160 -10.76 1.05 -0.70
CA VAL A 160 -11.18 -0.06 -1.57
C VAL A 160 -12.68 -0.36 -1.48
N ARG A 161 -13.29 -0.23 -0.30
CA ARG A 161 -14.69 -0.64 -0.09
C ARG A 161 -15.68 0.49 -0.35
N SER A 162 -15.43 1.66 0.23
CA SER A 162 -16.39 2.76 0.21
C SER A 162 -16.17 3.68 -0.98
N LEU A 163 -14.91 4.01 -1.28
CA LEU A 163 -14.58 4.90 -2.39
C LEU A 163 -14.50 4.16 -3.74
N GLY A 164 -14.16 2.86 -3.71
CA GLY A 164 -14.14 2.01 -4.89
C GLY A 164 -12.81 2.01 -5.65
N MET A 165 -11.71 2.39 -5.00
CA MET A 165 -10.38 2.29 -5.62
C MET A 165 -10.02 0.84 -5.93
N HIS A 166 -9.36 0.64 -7.07
CA HIS A 166 -9.00 -0.69 -7.57
C HIS A 166 -7.83 -1.29 -6.78
N ARG A 167 -6.89 -0.43 -6.35
CA ARG A 167 -5.70 -0.79 -5.57
C ARG A 167 -5.43 0.25 -4.50
N VAL A 168 -4.86 -0.18 -3.37
CA VAL A 168 -4.43 0.71 -2.29
C VAL A 168 -3.12 0.22 -1.67
N TYR A 169 -2.23 1.15 -1.31
CA TYR A 169 -1.00 0.83 -0.58
C TYR A 169 -1.31 0.14 0.74
N ASN A 170 -0.46 -0.82 1.13
CA ASN A 170 -0.57 -1.54 2.39
C ASN A 170 0.67 -1.30 3.25
N SER A 171 0.69 -0.16 3.94
CA SER A 171 1.80 0.21 4.83
C SER A 171 1.94 -0.72 6.04
N ALA A 172 0.89 -1.45 6.41
CA ALA A 172 0.94 -2.44 7.48
C ALA A 172 1.91 -3.59 7.14
N PHE A 173 1.98 -4.01 5.86
CA PHE A 173 2.96 -5.01 5.41
C PHE A 173 4.39 -4.57 5.74
N MET A 174 4.76 -3.36 5.33
CA MET A 174 6.11 -2.84 5.54
C MET A 174 6.41 -2.66 7.03
N ASN A 175 5.58 -1.88 7.72
CA ASN A 175 5.83 -1.49 9.11
C ASN A 175 5.85 -2.70 10.06
N MET A 176 4.86 -3.60 9.96
CA MET A 176 4.76 -4.72 10.89
C MET A 176 5.87 -5.75 10.66
N LEU A 177 6.25 -6.03 9.40
CA LEU A 177 7.33 -6.97 9.12
C LEU A 177 8.71 -6.38 9.50
N ARG A 178 8.93 -5.08 9.26
CA ARG A 178 10.14 -4.35 9.71
C ARG A 178 10.25 -4.32 11.24
N ASP A 179 9.14 -4.22 11.94
CA ASP A 179 9.15 -4.15 13.41
C ASP A 179 9.06 -5.53 14.08
N GLY A 180 9.02 -6.62 13.28
CA GLY A 180 8.88 -7.99 13.79
C GLY A 180 7.52 -8.30 14.42
N LYS A 181 6.51 -7.47 14.15
CA LYS A 181 5.13 -7.57 14.62
C LYS A 181 4.33 -8.59 13.81
N ASN A 182 4.87 -9.81 13.71
CA ASN A 182 4.31 -10.86 12.87
C ASN A 182 2.87 -11.23 13.28
N ALA A 183 2.58 -11.26 14.58
CA ALA A 183 1.25 -11.52 15.12
C ALA A 183 0.22 -10.46 14.68
N GLU A 184 0.58 -9.18 14.77
CA GLU A 184 -0.30 -8.08 14.33
C GLU A 184 -0.60 -8.17 12.83
N TYR A 185 0.42 -8.49 12.01
CA TYR A 185 0.22 -8.61 10.56
C TYR A 185 -0.62 -9.83 10.18
N ARG A 186 -0.41 -10.97 10.85
CA ARG A 186 -1.24 -12.17 10.68
C ARG A 186 -2.70 -11.89 11.06
N GLU A 187 -2.92 -11.16 12.15
CA GLU A 187 -4.27 -10.77 12.56
C GLU A 187 -4.93 -9.86 11.53
N ALA A 188 -4.22 -8.87 10.98
CA ALA A 188 -4.73 -8.02 9.91
C ALA A 188 -5.17 -8.83 8.66
N ILE A 189 -4.43 -9.89 8.32
CA ILE A 189 -4.83 -10.83 7.24
C ILE A 189 -6.10 -11.59 7.65
N LYS A 190 -6.16 -12.14 8.88
CA LYS A 190 -7.33 -12.89 9.40
C LYS A 190 -8.60 -12.03 9.44
N GLU A 191 -8.49 -10.78 9.89
CA GLU A 191 -9.57 -9.80 9.88
C GLU A 191 -10.05 -9.54 8.45
N THR A 192 -9.12 -9.38 7.51
CA THR A 192 -9.45 -9.20 6.08
C THR A 192 -10.17 -10.42 5.52
N LEU A 193 -9.71 -11.64 5.82
CA LEU A 193 -10.35 -12.88 5.37
C LEU A 193 -11.75 -13.09 5.98
N THR A 194 -11.95 -12.65 7.23
CA THR A 194 -13.26 -12.71 7.91
C THR A 194 -14.23 -11.70 7.33
N PHE A 195 -13.72 -10.54 6.92
CA PHE A 195 -14.54 -9.45 6.44
C PHE A 195 -14.83 -9.54 4.93
N ASP A 196 -13.81 -9.43 4.08
CA ASP A 196 -13.88 -9.50 2.63
C ASP A 196 -12.51 -9.94 2.06
N PRO A 197 -12.33 -11.22 1.74
CA PRO A 197 -11.08 -11.76 1.22
C PRO A 197 -10.63 -11.08 -0.08
N GLY A 198 -11.58 -10.56 -0.87
CA GLY A 198 -11.32 -9.85 -2.11
C GLY A 198 -10.51 -8.56 -1.93
N ILE A 199 -10.36 -8.07 -0.70
CA ILE A 199 -9.50 -6.93 -0.36
C ILE A 199 -8.02 -7.32 -0.43
N LEU A 200 -7.62 -8.54 -0.06
CA LEU A 200 -6.20 -8.94 -0.08
C LEU A 200 -5.57 -8.74 -1.46
N GLN A 201 -6.30 -9.10 -2.52
CA GLN A 201 -5.83 -8.91 -3.89
C GLN A 201 -5.80 -7.45 -4.33
N ARG A 202 -6.38 -6.51 -3.57
CA ARG A 202 -6.35 -5.06 -3.85
C ARG A 202 -5.19 -4.34 -3.17
N TYR A 203 -4.53 -4.97 -2.22
CA TYR A 203 -3.36 -4.38 -1.59
C TYR A 203 -2.17 -4.28 -2.55
N VAL A 204 -1.44 -3.18 -2.43
CA VAL A 204 -0.13 -2.98 -3.00
C VAL A 204 0.84 -3.09 -1.83
N ASN A 205 1.51 -4.24 -1.72
CA ASN A 205 2.51 -4.48 -0.69
C ASN A 205 3.85 -3.95 -1.20
N PHE A 206 4.67 -3.43 -0.31
CA PHE A 206 5.99 -2.90 -0.62
C PHE A 206 6.90 -3.03 0.60
N MET A 207 8.22 -3.11 0.39
CA MET A 207 9.20 -3.06 1.48
C MET A 207 9.73 -1.63 1.69
N ASN A 208 9.76 -0.83 0.63
CA ASN A 208 10.06 0.58 0.68
C ASN A 208 9.36 1.33 -0.47
N ASN A 209 9.29 2.65 -0.33
CA ASN A 209 8.92 3.61 -1.36
C ASN A 209 9.85 4.84 -1.19
N PRO A 210 9.72 5.90 -2.01
CA PRO A 210 10.52 7.13 -1.89
C PRO A 210 10.43 7.84 -0.52
N ASP A 211 9.29 7.73 0.18
CA ASP A 211 9.06 8.40 1.47
C ASP A 211 9.63 7.62 2.66
N GLU A 212 9.89 6.33 2.49
CA GLU A 212 10.37 5.40 3.52
C GLU A 212 11.87 5.13 3.38
N GLU A 213 12.50 4.62 4.44
CA GLU A 213 13.91 4.21 4.38
C GLU A 213 14.12 3.08 3.35
N THR A 214 15.35 2.91 2.86
CA THR A 214 15.62 1.88 1.85
C THR A 214 15.33 0.47 2.40
N ALA A 215 14.98 -0.47 1.52
CA ALA A 215 14.68 -1.84 1.97
C ALA A 215 15.89 -2.50 2.66
N VAL A 216 17.11 -2.17 2.23
CA VAL A 216 18.34 -2.70 2.85
C VAL A 216 18.59 -2.09 4.23
N ASP A 217 18.27 -0.81 4.45
CA ASP A 217 18.39 -0.19 5.78
C ASP A 217 17.32 -0.72 6.75
N GLN A 218 16.12 -1.01 6.24
CA GLN A 218 15.01 -1.51 7.05
C GLN A 218 15.11 -3.00 7.37
N PHE A 219 15.52 -3.83 6.42
CA PHE A 219 15.46 -5.30 6.52
C PHE A 219 16.82 -5.99 6.47
N GLY A 220 17.91 -5.26 6.18
CA GLY A 220 19.22 -5.84 5.92
C GLY A 220 19.31 -6.44 4.51
N LYS A 221 20.29 -7.33 4.31
CA LYS A 221 20.57 -8.01 3.03
C LYS A 221 20.53 -9.54 3.14
N ASP A 222 20.20 -10.05 4.32
CA ASP A 222 20.30 -11.45 4.68
C ASP A 222 18.91 -12.13 4.66
N ASP A 223 18.77 -13.23 5.39
CA ASP A 223 17.55 -14.05 5.39
C ASP A 223 16.30 -13.28 5.81
N ARG A 224 16.44 -12.23 6.62
CA ARG A 224 15.31 -11.38 7.01
C ARG A 224 14.73 -10.64 5.81
N TYR A 225 15.60 -10.04 4.99
CA TYR A 225 15.21 -9.37 3.75
C TYR A 225 14.49 -10.35 2.82
N PHE A 226 15.06 -11.54 2.61
CA PHE A 226 14.48 -12.53 1.70
C PHE A 226 13.19 -13.19 2.23
N ALA A 227 13.01 -13.28 3.55
CA ALA A 227 11.75 -13.68 4.16
C ALA A 227 10.64 -12.67 3.83
N ALA A 228 10.89 -11.38 4.07
CA ALA A 228 9.95 -10.31 3.73
C ALA A 228 9.69 -10.21 2.22
N CYS A 229 10.73 -10.34 1.39
CA CYS A 229 10.60 -10.30 -0.07
C CYS A 229 9.83 -11.52 -0.61
N THR A 230 10.00 -12.70 -0.01
CA THR A 230 9.17 -13.87 -0.34
C THR A 230 7.70 -13.55 -0.05
N LEU A 231 7.36 -13.05 1.14
CA LEU A 231 5.99 -12.65 1.48
C LEU A 231 5.44 -11.59 0.52
N LEU A 232 6.25 -10.60 0.15
CA LEU A 232 5.89 -9.56 -0.83
C LEU A 232 5.42 -10.18 -2.14
N THR A 233 6.18 -11.15 -2.66
CA THR A 233 5.90 -11.78 -3.97
C THR A 233 4.80 -12.84 -3.94
N THR A 234 4.61 -13.54 -2.82
CA THR A 234 3.72 -14.70 -2.75
C THR A 234 2.38 -14.46 -2.05
N LEU A 235 2.20 -13.33 -1.36
CA LEU A 235 0.87 -12.91 -0.89
C LEU A 235 -0.01 -12.43 -2.07
N PRO A 236 -1.36 -12.51 -1.94
CA PRO A 236 -2.27 -11.87 -2.88
C PRO A 236 -2.03 -10.36 -2.97
N GLY A 237 -2.33 -9.76 -4.12
CA GLY A 237 -2.20 -8.31 -4.33
C GLY A 237 -1.20 -7.92 -5.42
N LEU A 238 -0.62 -6.74 -5.30
CA LEU A 238 0.42 -6.24 -6.19
C LEU A 238 1.72 -6.06 -5.39
N PRO A 239 2.80 -6.82 -5.68
CA PRO A 239 4.11 -6.51 -5.13
C PRO A 239 4.67 -5.28 -5.84
N MET A 240 5.14 -4.30 -5.07
CA MET A 240 5.88 -3.15 -5.56
C MET A 240 7.30 -3.22 -5.00
N PHE A 241 8.28 -3.14 -5.91
CA PHE A 241 9.70 -3.03 -5.59
C PHE A 241 10.11 -1.57 -5.71
N GLY A 242 10.72 -1.02 -4.66
CA GLY A 242 11.26 0.33 -4.68
C GLY A 242 12.47 0.44 -5.62
N HIS A 243 12.75 1.66 -6.08
CA HIS A 243 13.99 1.92 -6.82
C HIS A 243 15.21 1.50 -5.98
N GLY A 244 16.19 0.84 -6.61
CA GLY A 244 17.42 0.40 -5.95
C GLY A 244 17.27 -0.78 -4.99
N GLN A 245 16.05 -1.30 -4.79
CA GLN A 245 15.79 -2.39 -3.84
C GLN A 245 16.53 -3.69 -4.23
N VAL A 246 16.54 -4.04 -5.53
CA VAL A 246 17.20 -5.28 -6.01
C VAL A 246 18.72 -5.12 -5.98
N GLU A 247 19.19 -3.94 -6.38
CA GLU A 247 20.60 -3.55 -6.42
C GLU A 247 21.19 -3.34 -5.02
N GLY A 248 20.35 -3.12 -4.01
CA GLY A 248 20.77 -2.90 -2.63
C GLY A 248 21.31 -1.50 -2.35
N PHE A 249 20.78 -0.50 -3.07
CA PHE A 249 21.11 0.91 -2.87
C PHE A 249 20.59 1.41 -1.52
N THR A 250 21.41 2.25 -0.88
CA THR A 250 21.19 2.83 0.45
C THR A 250 20.82 4.32 0.37
N GLU A 251 20.98 4.95 -0.79
CA GLU A 251 20.48 6.31 -0.98
C GLU A 251 18.95 6.32 -1.03
N LYS A 252 18.34 7.07 -0.11
CA LYS A 252 16.91 7.35 -0.13
C LYS A 252 16.64 8.53 -1.05
N TYR A 253 15.87 8.30 -2.11
CA TYR A 253 15.50 9.31 -3.09
C TYR A 253 14.15 9.93 -2.73
N GLY A 254 14.19 11.08 -2.05
CA GLY A 254 13.01 11.90 -1.78
C GLY A 254 12.60 12.77 -2.98
N MET A 255 11.49 13.49 -2.85
CA MET A 255 10.94 14.35 -3.91
C MET A 255 11.86 15.52 -4.32
N GLU A 256 12.80 15.89 -3.45
CA GLU A 256 13.78 16.96 -3.68
C GLU A 256 14.96 16.58 -4.60
N TYR A 257 15.05 15.31 -5.00
CA TYR A 257 16.21 14.80 -5.74
C TYR A 257 16.09 15.08 -7.23
N VAL A 258 17.07 15.82 -7.77
CA VAL A 258 17.24 16.02 -9.22
C VAL A 258 18.30 15.10 -9.84
N ARG A 259 19.07 14.40 -8.98
CA ARG A 259 20.10 13.42 -9.34
C ARG A 259 20.47 12.60 -8.09
N ALA A 260 21.11 11.45 -8.29
CA ALA A 260 21.79 10.75 -7.20
C ALA A 260 22.98 11.57 -6.67
N TYR A 261 23.19 11.56 -5.35
CA TYR A 261 24.37 12.18 -4.73
C TYR A 261 25.45 11.15 -4.43
N ARG A 262 25.12 9.86 -4.39
CA ARG A 262 26.05 8.76 -4.22
C ARG A 262 26.27 8.02 -5.54
N GLU A 263 27.51 7.63 -5.78
CA GLU A 263 27.84 6.69 -6.85
C GLU A 263 27.81 5.26 -6.29
N GLU A 264 26.60 4.70 -6.15
CA GLU A 264 26.42 3.33 -5.66
C GLU A 264 26.62 2.32 -6.80
N GLN A 265 27.21 1.18 -6.47
CA GLN A 265 27.31 0.03 -7.38
C GLN A 265 26.37 -1.07 -6.88
N PRO A 266 25.70 -1.81 -7.78
CA PRO A 266 24.85 -2.92 -7.37
C PRO A 266 25.60 -3.96 -6.55
N ASP A 267 24.99 -4.44 -5.48
CA ASP A 267 25.48 -5.54 -4.68
C ASP A 267 25.25 -6.86 -5.43
N GLY A 268 26.32 -7.40 -6.03
CA GLY A 268 26.23 -8.58 -6.90
C GLY A 268 25.69 -9.82 -6.19
N ASP A 269 25.99 -10.02 -4.90
CA ASP A 269 25.50 -11.17 -4.15
C ASP A 269 24.00 -11.04 -3.85
N LEU A 270 23.54 -9.83 -3.52
CA LEU A 270 22.12 -9.54 -3.31
C LEU A 270 21.32 -9.73 -4.61
N VAL A 271 21.81 -9.21 -5.73
CA VAL A 271 21.19 -9.37 -7.05
C VAL A 271 21.12 -10.84 -7.45
N ALA A 272 22.23 -11.58 -7.33
CA ALA A 272 22.27 -13.01 -7.65
C ALA A 272 21.30 -13.83 -6.78
N ARG A 273 21.11 -13.44 -5.52
CA ARG A 273 20.14 -14.08 -4.64
C ARG A 273 18.69 -13.75 -5.02
N HIS A 274 18.38 -12.53 -5.46
CA HIS A 274 17.07 -12.21 -6.05
C HIS A 274 16.78 -13.04 -7.30
N GLU A 275 17.75 -13.16 -8.21
CA GLU A 275 17.63 -13.97 -9.42
C GLU A 275 17.34 -15.45 -9.10
N ARG A 276 17.99 -15.99 -8.07
CA ARG A 276 17.80 -17.37 -7.64
C ARG A 276 16.48 -17.59 -6.90
N GLU A 277 16.14 -16.72 -5.95
CA GLU A 277 15.09 -16.98 -4.95
C GLU A 277 13.78 -16.21 -5.22
N ILE A 278 13.83 -15.01 -5.79
CA ILE A 278 12.65 -14.13 -5.89
C ILE A 278 12.10 -14.07 -7.32
N PHE A 279 12.96 -13.89 -8.34
CA PHE A 279 12.51 -13.73 -9.73
C PHE A 279 11.69 -14.92 -10.26
N PRO A 280 12.01 -16.19 -9.93
CA PRO A 280 11.17 -17.30 -10.38
C PRO A 280 9.77 -17.30 -9.76
N LEU A 281 9.60 -16.74 -8.54
CA LEU A 281 8.30 -16.54 -7.92
C LEU A 281 7.50 -15.46 -8.66
N MET A 282 8.17 -14.36 -9.05
CA MET A 282 7.58 -13.29 -9.86
C MET A 282 7.12 -13.78 -11.24
N HIS A 283 7.88 -14.66 -11.90
CA HIS A 283 7.45 -15.28 -13.15
C HIS A 283 6.20 -16.18 -13.01
N ARG A 284 5.86 -16.58 -11.77
CA ARG A 284 4.67 -17.36 -11.43
C ARG A 284 3.61 -16.52 -10.71
N ARG A 285 3.61 -15.20 -10.89
CA ARG A 285 2.74 -14.28 -10.14
C ARG A 285 1.26 -14.68 -10.16
N SER A 286 0.76 -15.23 -11.27
CA SER A 286 -0.64 -15.70 -11.39
C SER A 286 -1.04 -16.71 -10.33
N LEU A 287 -0.11 -17.56 -9.87
CA LEU A 287 -0.32 -18.56 -8.82
C LEU A 287 -0.61 -17.94 -7.45
N PHE A 288 -0.13 -16.72 -7.24
CA PHE A 288 -0.12 -16.07 -5.93
C PHE A 288 -1.09 -14.87 -5.86
N ALA A 289 -1.45 -14.25 -6.99
CA ALA A 289 -2.06 -12.92 -7.02
C ALA A 289 -3.51 -12.87 -6.53
N GLY A 290 -4.25 -13.96 -6.71
CA GLY A 290 -5.68 -14.04 -6.38
C GLY A 290 -5.93 -14.39 -4.91
N ALA A 291 -7.02 -13.85 -4.34
CA ALA A 291 -7.43 -14.12 -2.96
C ALA A 291 -8.46 -15.26 -2.82
N LEU A 292 -9.14 -15.64 -3.90
CA LEU A 292 -10.24 -16.63 -3.85
C LEU A 292 -9.81 -17.99 -3.29
N SER A 293 -8.66 -18.48 -3.74
CA SER A 293 -8.11 -19.77 -3.34
C SER A 293 -7.06 -19.65 -2.23
N PHE A 294 -6.83 -18.44 -1.71
CA PHE A 294 -5.88 -18.21 -0.65
C PHE A 294 -6.38 -18.84 0.65
N ARG A 295 -5.54 -19.65 1.30
CA ARG A 295 -5.84 -20.27 2.59
C ARG A 295 -4.68 -20.02 3.54
N LEU A 296 -4.95 -19.35 4.65
CA LEU A 296 -3.97 -19.10 5.72
C LEU A 296 -4.06 -20.21 6.76
N TYR A 297 -2.93 -20.66 7.28
CA TYR A 297 -2.83 -21.69 8.32
C TYR A 297 -2.13 -21.14 9.56
N ASP A 298 -2.52 -21.68 10.72
CA ASP A 298 -1.78 -21.53 11.97
C ASP A 298 -0.76 -22.67 12.08
N LEU A 299 0.50 -22.34 12.35
CA LEU A 299 1.52 -23.33 12.70
C LEU A 299 1.36 -23.69 14.18
N ASN A 300 0.82 -24.87 14.45
CA ASN A 300 0.59 -25.35 15.81
C ASN A 300 1.86 -25.97 16.38
N THR A 301 2.24 -25.51 17.57
CA THR A 301 3.35 -26.02 18.38
C THR A 301 2.81 -26.49 19.74
N PRO A 302 3.58 -27.25 20.54
CA PRO A 302 3.17 -27.60 21.90
C PRO A 302 2.83 -26.38 22.78
N GLU A 303 3.44 -25.23 22.51
CA GLU A 303 3.26 -23.97 23.24
C GLU A 303 2.11 -23.10 22.71
N GLY A 304 1.50 -23.47 21.58
CA GLY A 304 0.43 -22.71 20.92
C GLY A 304 0.75 -22.38 19.46
N VAL A 305 0.06 -21.38 18.90
CA VAL A 305 0.29 -20.92 17.53
C VAL A 305 1.60 -20.13 17.46
N ASN A 306 2.50 -20.51 16.56
CA ASN A 306 3.71 -19.74 16.30
C ASN A 306 3.43 -18.64 15.26
N GLU A 307 3.20 -17.44 15.77
CA GLU A 307 2.89 -16.26 14.95
C GLU A 307 4.04 -15.77 14.07
N ASN A 308 5.26 -16.27 14.25
CA ASN A 308 6.40 -15.89 13.40
C ASN A 308 6.42 -16.62 12.06
N VAL A 309 5.65 -17.70 11.93
CA VAL A 309 5.57 -18.49 10.70
C VAL A 309 4.32 -18.13 9.92
N PHE A 310 4.51 -17.61 8.72
CA PHE A 310 3.46 -17.44 7.73
C PHE A 310 3.35 -18.73 6.92
N ALA A 311 2.20 -19.40 7.04
CA ALA A 311 1.90 -20.62 6.31
C ALA A 311 0.61 -20.41 5.53
N TYR A 312 0.66 -20.53 4.21
CA TYR A 312 -0.52 -20.38 3.36
C TYR A 312 -0.39 -21.14 2.05
N SER A 313 -1.53 -21.46 1.45
CA SER A 313 -1.58 -22.08 0.13
C SER A 313 -2.38 -21.23 -0.86
N ASN A 314 -2.07 -21.40 -2.14
CA ASN A 314 -2.85 -20.80 -3.23
C ASN A 314 -2.86 -21.70 -4.47
N THR A 315 -3.75 -21.41 -5.42
CA THR A 315 -3.83 -22.12 -6.70
C THR A 315 -4.39 -21.23 -7.80
N ASP A 316 -3.85 -21.38 -9.01
CA ASP A 316 -4.41 -20.83 -10.26
C ASP A 316 -5.34 -21.82 -10.99
N GLY A 317 -5.71 -22.91 -10.32
CA GLY A 317 -6.51 -24.03 -10.84
C GLY A 317 -5.66 -25.16 -11.43
N GLN A 318 -4.54 -24.84 -12.08
CA GLN A 318 -3.62 -25.84 -12.66
C GLN A 318 -2.48 -26.20 -11.72
N ASN A 319 -1.90 -25.18 -11.08
CA ASN A 319 -0.78 -25.26 -10.16
C ASN A 319 -1.26 -24.98 -8.75
N ARG A 320 -0.62 -25.64 -7.78
CA ARG A 320 -0.89 -25.49 -6.34
C ARG A 320 0.42 -25.19 -5.64
N VAL A 321 0.36 -24.34 -4.62
CA VAL A 321 1.55 -23.96 -3.85
C VAL A 321 1.23 -23.96 -2.37
N LEU A 322 2.20 -24.38 -1.58
CA LEU A 322 2.28 -24.14 -0.15
C LEU A 322 3.50 -23.24 0.10
N VAL A 323 3.27 -22.12 0.77
CA VAL A 323 4.30 -21.15 1.15
C VAL A 323 4.46 -21.20 2.65
N LEU A 324 5.70 -21.41 3.09
CA LEU A 324 6.10 -21.44 4.50
C LEU A 324 7.26 -20.45 4.68
N VAL A 325 7.04 -19.38 5.42
CA VAL A 325 8.06 -18.37 5.70
C VAL A 325 8.14 -18.17 7.21
N ASN A 326 9.31 -18.43 7.78
CA ASN A 326 9.61 -18.05 9.16
C ASN A 326 10.23 -16.65 9.14
N ASN A 327 9.47 -15.63 9.55
CA ASN A 327 9.95 -14.24 9.59
C ASN A 327 10.65 -13.93 10.92
N ARG A 328 11.53 -14.84 11.35
CA ARG A 328 12.34 -14.73 12.57
C ARG A 328 13.57 -15.64 12.48
N PHE A 329 14.65 -15.29 13.18
CA PHE A 329 15.91 -16.02 13.10
C PHE A 329 15.87 -17.39 13.79
N GLU A 330 15.08 -17.52 14.85
CA GLU A 330 14.96 -18.76 15.60
C GLU A 330 14.28 -19.84 14.75
N ARG A 331 14.86 -21.06 14.78
CA ARG A 331 14.26 -22.20 14.10
C ARG A 331 12.88 -22.51 14.69
N SER A 332 11.95 -22.83 13.80
CA SER A 332 10.58 -23.18 14.15
C SER A 332 10.22 -24.56 13.62
N CYS A 333 9.41 -25.30 14.37
CA CYS A 333 8.80 -26.55 13.94
C CYS A 333 7.36 -26.62 14.47
N GLY A 334 6.51 -27.38 13.81
CA GLY A 334 5.10 -27.52 14.17
C GLY A 334 4.29 -28.17 13.06
N THR A 335 2.97 -28.18 13.24
CA THR A 335 2.02 -28.81 12.31
C THR A 335 1.01 -27.79 11.79
N ILE A 336 0.76 -27.81 10.49
CA ILE A 336 -0.34 -27.11 9.84
C ILE A 336 -1.36 -28.14 9.37
N HIS A 337 -2.65 -27.86 9.51
CA HIS A 337 -3.68 -28.76 9.00
C HIS A 337 -4.91 -28.02 8.51
N TYR A 338 -5.64 -27.34 9.41
CA TYR A 338 -6.85 -26.61 9.04
C TYR A 338 -6.57 -25.15 8.70
N ALA A 339 -7.15 -24.68 7.60
CA ALA A 339 -7.10 -23.28 7.22
C ALA A 339 -7.99 -22.43 8.13
N PHE A 340 -7.58 -21.19 8.38
CA PHE A 340 -8.40 -20.17 9.00
C PHE A 340 -9.68 -19.95 8.16
N PRO A 341 -10.87 -19.84 8.78
CA PRO A 341 -12.12 -19.63 8.06
C PRO A 341 -12.10 -18.36 7.20
N VAL A 342 -12.60 -18.46 5.97
CA VAL A 342 -12.64 -17.36 5.00
C VAL A 342 -14.09 -17.04 4.67
N ASN A 343 -14.48 -15.77 4.65
CA ASN A 343 -15.83 -15.37 4.27
C ASN A 343 -16.11 -15.73 2.79
N ASP A 344 -17.27 -16.34 2.52
CA ASP A 344 -17.65 -16.76 1.17
C ASP A 344 -18.35 -15.67 0.33
N GLY A 345 -18.55 -14.48 0.91
CA GLY A 345 -19.25 -13.35 0.29
C GLY A 345 -20.78 -13.45 0.32
N ASN A 346 -21.35 -14.58 0.77
CA ASN A 346 -22.78 -14.86 0.85
C ASN A 346 -23.26 -15.05 2.31
N GLY A 347 -22.45 -14.64 3.29
CA GLY A 347 -22.75 -14.77 4.72
C GLY A 347 -22.36 -16.12 5.32
N GLY A 348 -21.68 -16.99 4.58
CA GLY A 348 -21.09 -18.23 5.05
C GLY A 348 -19.57 -18.15 5.20
N GLN A 349 -18.97 -19.27 5.59
CA GLN A 349 -17.52 -19.41 5.72
C GLN A 349 -17.03 -20.63 4.96
N ILE A 350 -15.93 -20.47 4.24
CA ILE A 350 -15.16 -21.53 3.63
C ILE A 350 -14.11 -21.99 4.64
N THR A 351 -14.16 -23.26 4.99
CA THR A 351 -13.11 -23.95 5.75
C THR A 351 -12.54 -25.08 4.90
N GLY A 352 -11.34 -25.55 5.24
CA GLY A 352 -10.69 -26.64 4.52
C GLY A 352 -9.40 -27.08 5.19
N SER A 353 -9.01 -28.32 4.90
CA SER A 353 -7.72 -28.86 5.29
C SER A 353 -6.63 -28.48 4.29
N LEU A 354 -5.37 -28.71 4.67
CA LEU A 354 -4.23 -28.65 3.76
C LEU A 354 -4.40 -29.64 2.59
N GLY A 355 -4.98 -30.81 2.87
CA GLY A 355 -5.31 -31.81 1.86
C GLY A 355 -6.26 -31.30 0.80
N ASP A 356 -7.31 -30.56 1.20
CA ASP A 356 -8.27 -29.96 0.25
C ASP A 356 -7.60 -28.93 -0.66
N ALA A 357 -6.60 -28.20 -0.14
CA ALA A 357 -5.87 -27.19 -0.89
C ALA A 357 -4.82 -27.79 -1.85
N LEU A 358 -4.12 -28.86 -1.44
CA LEU A 358 -2.98 -29.40 -2.17
C LEU A 358 -3.29 -30.65 -3.00
N VAL A 359 -4.29 -31.46 -2.59
CA VAL A 359 -4.65 -32.71 -3.25
C VAL A 359 -5.92 -32.51 -4.06
N PRO A 360 -5.87 -32.64 -5.41
CA PRO A 360 -7.07 -32.61 -6.23
C PRO A 360 -8.13 -33.62 -5.76
N SER A 361 -9.41 -33.25 -5.86
CA SER A 361 -10.53 -34.03 -5.33
C SER A 361 -10.74 -35.37 -6.04
N ASP A 362 -10.25 -35.50 -7.28
CA ASP A 362 -10.28 -36.74 -8.08
C ASP A 362 -9.20 -37.75 -7.68
N ARG A 363 -8.33 -37.42 -6.71
CA ARG A 363 -7.23 -38.29 -6.25
C ARG A 363 -7.61 -39.12 -5.03
N ASN A 364 -7.05 -40.31 -4.95
CA ASN A 364 -7.26 -41.24 -3.84
C ASN A 364 -6.26 -40.97 -2.71
N SER A 365 -6.63 -41.31 -1.47
CA SER A 365 -5.72 -41.18 -0.32
C SER A 365 -4.49 -42.09 -0.39
N SER A 366 -4.51 -43.12 -1.25
CA SER A 366 -3.36 -43.98 -1.56
C SER A 366 -2.38 -43.36 -2.57
N ASP A 367 -2.75 -42.25 -3.21
CA ASP A 367 -1.89 -41.55 -4.16
C ASP A 367 -0.77 -40.80 -3.43
N TRP A 368 0.27 -40.46 -4.17
CA TRP A 368 1.41 -39.69 -3.66
C TRP A 368 1.46 -38.32 -4.32
N VAL A 369 1.76 -37.30 -3.51
CA VAL A 369 2.00 -35.93 -3.95
C VAL A 369 3.50 -35.70 -3.99
N LEU A 370 3.97 -35.28 -5.15
CA LEU A 370 5.36 -34.88 -5.37
C LEU A 370 5.45 -33.35 -5.31
N MET A 371 6.23 -32.83 -4.35
CA MET A 371 6.38 -31.40 -4.10
C MET A 371 7.83 -31.00 -4.33
N ARG A 372 8.07 -29.94 -5.11
CA ARG A 372 9.40 -29.37 -5.26
C ARG A 372 9.54 -28.15 -4.39
N GLU A 373 10.51 -28.14 -3.48
CA GLU A 373 10.82 -26.96 -2.69
C GLU A 373 11.67 -26.00 -3.55
N HIS A 374 11.34 -24.71 -3.46
CA HIS A 374 11.77 -23.69 -4.40
C HIS A 374 13.26 -23.32 -4.25
N VAL A 375 13.74 -23.18 -3.02
CA VAL A 375 15.09 -22.69 -2.72
C VAL A 375 16.15 -23.78 -2.90
N SER A 376 15.94 -24.95 -2.29
CA SER A 376 16.86 -26.10 -2.37
C SER A 376 16.72 -26.90 -3.66
N GLY A 377 15.59 -26.76 -4.36
CA GLY A 377 15.27 -27.54 -5.56
C GLY A 377 14.97 -29.01 -5.28
N LEU A 378 14.95 -29.44 -4.02
CA LEU A 378 14.71 -30.81 -3.60
C LEU A 378 13.25 -31.21 -3.84
N TRP A 379 13.06 -32.50 -4.13
CA TRP A 379 11.75 -33.11 -4.28
C TRP A 379 11.38 -33.88 -3.01
N PHE A 380 10.17 -33.64 -2.53
CA PHE A 380 9.58 -34.29 -1.38
C PHE A 380 8.37 -35.09 -1.81
N LEU A 381 8.26 -36.31 -1.30
CA LEU A 381 7.10 -37.17 -1.49
C LEU A 381 6.26 -37.16 -0.22
N ARG A 382 4.94 -36.98 -0.36
CA ARG A 382 3.97 -37.10 0.74
C ARG A 382 2.78 -37.94 0.30
N SER A 383 2.22 -38.69 1.24
CA SER A 383 0.96 -39.41 1.00
C SER A 383 -0.18 -38.40 0.87
N ALA A 384 -1.06 -38.59 -0.11
CA ALA A 384 -2.30 -37.82 -0.19
C ALA A 384 -3.19 -38.03 1.06
N GLY A 385 -3.14 -39.23 1.65
CA GLY A 385 -3.83 -39.54 2.90
C GLY A 385 -3.27 -38.74 4.08
N GLU A 386 -1.94 -38.60 4.19
CA GLU A 386 -1.28 -37.82 5.25
C GLU A 386 -1.62 -36.33 5.15
N LEU A 387 -1.74 -35.79 3.94
CA LEU A 387 -2.12 -34.38 3.76
C LEU A 387 -3.59 -34.11 4.10
N ARG A 388 -4.47 -35.12 3.99
CA ARG A 388 -5.91 -35.04 4.26
C ARG A 388 -6.27 -35.32 5.73
N SER A 389 -5.36 -35.90 6.49
CA SER A 389 -5.53 -36.28 7.91
C SER A 389 -4.89 -35.27 8.84
#